data_AF-A0A9K3J5D9-F1
#
_entry.id   AF-A0A9K3J5D9-F1
#
_cell.length_a   1.000
_cell.length_b   1.000
_cell.length_c   1.000
_cell.angle_alpha   90.00
_cell.angle_beta   90.00
_cell.angle_gamma   90.00
#
_symmetry.space_group_name_H-M   'P 1'
#
loop_
_entity.id
_entity.type
_entity.pdbx_description
1 polymer ?
#
loop_
_entity_poly.entity_id
_entity_poly.type
_entity_poly.pdbx_seq_one_letter_code
_entity_poly.pdbx_strand_id
1 'polypeptide(L)'
;MLETLELKYCYGYTRLNITSKSVKNLVFAGYVHACYYDIIEFNAPNILTLIVQDVLALRNFLLLNVSSLVEAHLDYKIPSWDYVTTLEEGEEEMLKGFILNLRHVKHLKVGISCSKVLDRLKAKGF
;
A
#
# COMPACT_ATOMS: atom_id res chain seq x y z
N MET A 1 9.81 24.16 1.66
CA MET A 1 8.79 23.42 2.46
C MET A 1 8.79 21.97 1.96
N LEU A 2 8.58 20.96 2.81
CA LEU A 2 8.65 19.56 2.37
C LEU A 2 7.38 19.14 1.62
N GLU A 3 7.50 18.81 0.33
CA GLU A 3 6.37 18.40 -0.52
C GLU A 3 6.28 16.89 -0.76
N THR A 4 7.42 16.20 -0.70
CA THR A 4 7.50 14.76 -0.93
C THR A 4 8.13 14.08 0.28
N LEU A 5 7.47 13.04 0.79
CA LEU A 5 8.00 12.15 1.82
C LEU A 5 8.23 10.78 1.21
N GLU A 6 9.46 10.29 1.28
CA GLU A 6 9.81 8.94 0.86
C GLU A 6 10.22 8.09 2.07
N LEU A 7 9.51 6.99 2.27
CA LEU A 7 9.78 5.99 3.30
C LEU A 7 10.16 4.70 2.57
N LYS A 8 11.43 4.63 2.19
CA LYS A 8 12.02 3.47 1.52
C LYS A 8 12.83 2.68 2.53
N TYR A 9 12.52 1.40 2.72
CA TYR A 9 13.23 0.52 3.66
C TYR A 9 13.28 1.09 5.09
N CYS A 10 12.24 1.82 5.48
CA CYS A 10 12.08 2.35 6.83
C CYS A 10 11.15 1.40 7.60
N TYR A 11 11.57 0.98 8.80
CA TYR A 11 10.89 -0.06 9.58
C TYR A 11 10.60 0.40 11.02
N GLY A 12 9.81 -0.39 11.75
CA GLY A 12 9.58 -0.21 13.18
C GLY A 12 8.43 0.75 13.51
N TYR A 13 7.56 1.03 12.54
CA TYR A 13 6.36 1.83 12.74
C TYR A 13 5.13 1.11 12.23
N THR A 14 4.06 1.15 13.02
CA THR A 14 2.76 0.58 12.67
C THR A 14 1.76 1.63 12.20
N ARG A 15 2.08 2.92 12.40
CA ARG A 15 1.19 4.02 12.03
C ARG A 15 1.96 5.25 11.55
N LEU A 16 1.51 5.80 10.43
CA LEU A 16 1.97 7.05 9.86
C LEU A 16 0.86 8.10 9.94
N ASN A 17 1.17 9.22 10.59
CA ASN A 17 0.27 10.35 10.73
C ASN A 17 0.88 11.59 10.03
N ILE A 18 0.52 11.80 8.77
CA ILE A 18 1.05 12.87 7.92
C ILE A 18 -0.02 13.95 7.77
N THR A 19 -0.13 14.81 8.78
CA THR A 19 -1.10 15.92 8.80
C THR A 19 -0.55 17.20 8.19
N SER A 20 0.74 17.25 7.86
CA SER A 20 1.34 18.42 7.22
C SER A 20 0.61 18.75 5.92
N LYS A 21 0.18 20.01 5.77
CA LYS A 21 -0.46 20.50 4.53
C LYS A 21 0.53 20.61 3.38
N SER A 22 1.82 20.64 3.67
CA SER A 22 2.87 20.77 2.68
C SER A 22 3.15 19.49 1.92
N VAL A 23 3.05 18.33 2.60
CA VAL A 23 3.37 17.03 2.00
C VAL A 23 2.23 16.63 1.07
N LYS A 24 2.53 16.57 -0.22
CA LYS A 24 1.59 16.21 -1.29
C LYS A 24 1.86 14.81 -1.83
N ASN A 25 3.10 14.33 -1.75
CA ASN A 25 3.49 13.06 -2.33
C ASN A 25 4.04 12.13 -1.25
N LEU A 26 3.55 10.89 -1.24
CA LEU A 26 4.00 9.85 -0.34
C LEU A 26 4.48 8.64 -1.14
N VAL A 27 5.76 8.30 -0.97
CA VAL A 27 6.34 7.06 -1.49
C VAL A 27 6.58 6.12 -0.32
N PHE A 28 5.96 4.96 -0.36
CA PHE A 28 6.12 3.90 0.63
C PHE A 28 6.67 2.67 -0.07
N ALA A 29 7.87 2.23 0.30
CA ALA A 29 8.53 1.13 -0.39
C ALA A 29 9.35 0.24 0.54
N GLY A 30 9.34 -1.06 0.22
CA GLY A 30 10.30 -1.99 0.79
C GLY A 30 10.17 -2.16 2.29
N TYR A 31 8.95 -2.32 2.84
CA TYR A 31 8.73 -2.55 4.28
C TYR A 31 8.87 -4.04 4.61
N VAL A 32 10.05 -4.46 5.08
CA VAL A 32 10.40 -5.83 5.40
C VAL A 32 10.93 -5.87 6.84
N HIS A 33 10.01 -5.94 7.81
CA HIS A 33 10.37 -6.11 9.21
C HIS A 33 10.27 -7.58 9.62
N ALA A 34 11.39 -8.19 9.98
CA ALA A 34 11.54 -9.65 10.11
C ALA A 34 10.73 -10.31 11.23
N CYS A 35 10.12 -9.52 12.14
CA CYS A 35 9.61 -10.05 13.40
C CYS A 35 8.08 -9.96 13.56
N TYR A 36 7.37 -9.16 12.76
CA TYR A 36 5.94 -8.95 12.94
C TYR A 36 5.22 -8.75 11.62
N TYR A 37 4.14 -9.52 11.45
CA TYR A 37 3.12 -9.34 10.41
C TYR A 37 2.31 -8.08 10.71
N ASP A 38 2.95 -6.93 10.53
CA ASP A 38 2.39 -5.66 10.93
C ASP A 38 1.20 -5.30 10.03
N ILE A 39 0.21 -4.68 10.66
CA ILE A 39 -0.78 -3.87 9.98
C ILE A 39 -0.26 -2.46 10.03
N ILE A 40 -0.21 -1.81 8.86
CA ILE A 40 0.24 -0.43 8.78
C ILE A 40 -0.94 0.51 8.53
N GLU A 41 -1.03 1.55 9.35
CA GLU A 41 -2.09 2.54 9.30
C GLU A 41 -1.60 3.86 8.72
N PHE A 42 -2.33 4.41 7.75
CA PHE A 42 -2.04 5.71 7.14
C PHE A 42 -3.16 6.71 7.42
N ASN A 43 -2.82 7.76 8.16
CA ASN A 43 -3.63 8.96 8.29
C ASN A 43 -2.91 10.12 7.59
N ALA A 44 -3.31 10.41 6.36
CA ALA A 44 -2.64 11.38 5.50
C ALA A 44 -3.67 12.20 4.71
N PRO A 45 -4.45 13.07 5.37
CA PRO A 45 -5.59 13.73 4.73
C PRO A 45 -5.22 14.69 3.59
N ASN A 46 -3.98 15.16 3.52
CA ASN A 46 -3.55 16.23 2.61
C ASN A 46 -2.69 15.76 1.42
N ILE A 47 -2.36 14.47 1.35
CA ILE A 47 -1.58 13.93 0.23
C ILE A 47 -2.46 13.83 -1.01
N LEU A 48 -1.86 14.06 -2.17
CA LEU A 48 -2.48 13.99 -3.48
C LEU A 48 -2.05 12.74 -4.24
N THR A 49 -0.82 12.26 -3.99
CA THR A 49 -0.26 11.06 -4.62
C THR A 49 0.26 10.06 -3.59
N LEU A 50 -0.01 8.78 -3.85
CA LEU A 50 0.49 7.65 -3.09
C LEU A 50 1.18 6.66 -4.03
N ILE A 51 2.43 6.33 -3.76
CA ILE A 51 3.17 5.29 -4.47
C ILE A 51 3.53 4.20 -3.47
N VAL A 52 3.08 2.98 -3.76
CA VAL A 52 3.37 1.77 -2.98
C VAL A 52 4.14 0.82 -3.88
N GLN A 53 5.37 0.47 -3.50
CA GLN A 53 6.22 -0.34 -4.37
C GLN A 53 7.15 -1.28 -3.61
N ASP A 54 7.76 -2.21 -4.34
CA ASP A 54 8.75 -3.18 -3.85
C ASP A 54 8.18 -4.21 -2.84
N VAL A 55 9.04 -4.91 -2.09
CA VAL A 55 8.64 -5.98 -1.15
C VAL A 55 7.97 -5.40 0.08
N LEU A 56 6.77 -5.88 0.40
CA LEU A 56 6.05 -5.55 1.62
C LEU A 56 5.77 -6.83 2.42
N ALA A 57 6.45 -7.00 3.55
CA ALA A 57 6.17 -8.03 4.54
C ALA A 57 5.11 -7.52 5.52
N LEU A 58 3.88 -7.33 5.02
CA LEU A 58 2.76 -6.77 5.78
C LEU A 58 1.58 -7.72 5.72
N ARG A 59 0.81 -7.80 6.81
CA ARG A 59 -0.45 -8.54 6.80
C ARG A 59 -1.53 -7.77 6.08
N ASN A 60 -1.59 -6.47 6.35
CA ASN A 60 -2.64 -5.60 5.82
C ASN A 60 -2.18 -4.14 5.78
N PHE A 61 -2.88 -3.35 4.99
CA PHE A 61 -2.65 -1.94 4.78
C PHE A 61 -3.97 -1.18 4.99
N LEU A 62 -4.00 -0.27 5.97
CA LEU A 62 -5.20 0.47 6.34
C LEU A 62 -5.04 1.95 6.03
N LEU A 63 -5.82 2.43 5.06
CA LEU A 63 -5.94 3.84 4.68
C LEU A 63 -7.05 4.50 5.51
N LEU A 64 -6.70 5.08 6.66
CA LEU A 64 -7.68 5.65 7.60
C LEU A 64 -8.31 6.94 7.07
N ASN A 65 -7.48 7.87 6.60
CA ASN A 65 -7.95 9.11 5.98
C ASN A 65 -6.96 9.58 4.93
N VAL A 66 -7.36 9.39 3.68
CA VAL A 66 -6.65 9.85 2.47
C VAL A 66 -7.62 10.58 1.55
N SER A 67 -8.47 11.41 2.15
CA SER A 67 -9.59 12.09 1.48
C SER A 67 -9.17 13.00 0.31
N SER A 68 -7.97 13.58 0.36
CA SER A 68 -7.45 14.41 -0.74
C SER A 68 -6.71 13.63 -1.84
N LEU A 69 -6.60 12.30 -1.71
CA LEU A 69 -5.82 11.48 -2.63
C LEU A 69 -6.45 11.46 -4.03
N VAL A 70 -5.69 11.84 -5.04
CA VAL A 70 -6.13 11.93 -6.44
C VAL A 70 -5.54 10.82 -7.28
N GLU A 71 -4.29 10.44 -7.00
CA GLU A 71 -3.56 9.41 -7.74
C GLU A 71 -2.93 8.38 -6.81
N ALA A 72 -2.98 7.11 -7.22
CA ALA A 72 -2.30 6.02 -6.54
C ALA A 72 -1.57 5.13 -7.54
N HIS A 73 -0.38 4.66 -7.18
CA HIS A 73 0.38 3.67 -7.95
C HIS A 73 0.75 2.50 -7.04
N LEU A 74 0.34 1.29 -7.43
CA LEU A 74 0.59 0.05 -6.69
C LEU A 74 1.45 -0.88 -7.53
N ASP A 75 2.70 -1.15 -7.10
CA ASP A 75 3.60 -2.14 -7.71
C ASP A 75 4.46 -2.83 -6.65
N TYR A 76 3.81 -3.61 -5.78
CA TYR A 76 4.45 -4.30 -4.67
C TYR A 76 4.33 -5.82 -4.78
N LYS A 77 5.14 -6.53 -3.99
CA LYS A 77 5.10 -8.00 -3.84
C LYS A 77 5.15 -8.40 -2.38
N ILE A 78 4.47 -9.49 -2.02
CA ILE A 78 4.57 -10.07 -0.69
C ILE A 78 5.74 -11.09 -0.70
N PRO A 79 6.58 -11.14 0.34
CA PRO A 79 7.67 -12.10 0.40
C PRO A 79 7.19 -13.55 0.42
N SER A 80 7.88 -14.44 -0.31
CA SER A 80 7.54 -15.86 -0.43
C SER A 80 7.79 -16.72 0.82
N TRP A 81 8.37 -16.15 1.88
CA TRP A 81 8.66 -16.81 3.15
C TRP A 81 7.60 -16.48 4.22
N ASP A 82 6.45 -15.95 3.81
CA ASP A 82 5.28 -15.74 4.63
C ASP A 82 4.47 -17.06 4.73
N TYR A 83 4.38 -17.65 5.92
CA TYR A 83 3.99 -19.06 6.14
C TYR A 83 2.50 -19.28 6.50
N VAL A 84 1.63 -18.26 6.46
CA VAL A 84 0.32 -18.32 7.16
C VAL A 84 -0.91 -18.38 6.24
N THR A 85 -0.76 -18.17 4.93
CA THR A 85 -1.80 -18.41 3.91
C THR A 85 -1.13 -18.90 2.64
N THR A 86 -1.88 -19.44 1.66
CA THR A 86 -1.27 -19.52 0.33
C THR A 86 -0.85 -18.09 -0.05
N LEU A 87 0.42 -17.88 -0.44
CA LEU A 87 0.97 -16.55 -0.77
C LEU A 87 0.00 -15.73 -1.64
N GLU A 88 -0.71 -16.43 -2.52
CA GLU A 88 -1.74 -15.88 -3.41
C GLU A 88 -2.92 -15.24 -2.68
N GLU A 89 -3.47 -15.89 -1.63
CA GLU A 89 -4.59 -15.34 -0.84
C GLU A 89 -4.18 -14.07 -0.09
N GLY A 90 -2.96 -14.05 0.48
CA GLY A 90 -2.45 -12.86 1.16
C GLY A 90 -2.29 -11.67 0.22
N GLU A 91 -1.74 -11.92 -0.97
CA GLU A 91 -1.62 -10.90 -2.03
C GLU A 91 -2.99 -10.40 -2.49
N GLU A 92 -3.95 -11.32 -2.67
CA GLU A 92 -5.32 -11.01 -3.09
C GLU A 92 -6.05 -10.17 -2.06
N GLU A 93 -6.04 -10.55 -0.78
CA GLU A 93 -6.71 -9.81 0.29
C GLU A 93 -6.12 -8.41 0.48
N MET A 94 -4.79 -8.28 0.39
CA MET A 94 -4.15 -6.97 0.45
C MET A 94 -4.55 -6.08 -0.73
N LEU A 95 -4.55 -6.61 -1.96
CA LEU A 95 -4.94 -5.84 -3.13
C LEU A 95 -6.44 -5.47 -3.12
N LYS A 96 -7.32 -6.38 -2.67
CA LYS A 96 -8.74 -6.05 -2.43
C LYS A 96 -8.86 -4.90 -1.44
N GLY A 97 -8.13 -4.95 -0.33
CA GLY A 97 -8.07 -3.87 0.66
C GLY A 97 -7.72 -2.52 0.02
N PHE A 98 -6.67 -2.47 -0.80
CA PHE A 98 -6.32 -1.25 -1.55
C PHE A 98 -7.43 -0.79 -2.49
N ILE A 99 -7.97 -1.68 -3.33
CA ILE A 99 -9.01 -1.33 -4.31
C ILE A 99 -10.25 -0.76 -3.61
N LEU A 100 -10.66 -1.34 -2.48
CA LEU A 100 -11.80 -0.85 -1.69
C LEU A 100 -11.54 0.52 -1.09
N ASN A 101 -10.35 0.75 -0.53
CA ASN A 101 -9.98 2.01 0.11
C ASN A 101 -9.64 3.13 -0.87
N LEU A 102 -9.33 2.80 -2.13
CA LEU A 102 -8.94 3.76 -3.16
C LEU A 102 -10.07 4.03 -4.18
N ARG A 103 -11.32 3.64 -3.89
CA ARG A 103 -12.47 3.84 -4.80
C ARG A 103 -12.74 5.30 -5.16
N HIS A 104 -12.36 6.24 -4.31
CA HIS A 104 -12.50 7.68 -4.57
C HIS A 104 -11.38 8.28 -5.42
N VAL A 105 -10.27 7.54 -5.61
CA VAL A 105 -9.10 8.00 -6.35
C VAL A 105 -9.41 8.06 -7.84
N LYS A 106 -9.07 9.19 -8.47
CA LYS A 106 -9.34 9.44 -9.89
C LYS A 106 -8.48 8.58 -10.82
N HIS A 107 -7.23 8.36 -10.43
CA HIS A 107 -6.25 7.62 -11.24
C HIS A 107 -5.54 6.55 -10.40
N LEU A 108 -5.91 5.29 -10.60
CA LEU A 108 -5.21 4.13 -10.03
C LEU A 108 -4.34 3.47 -11.10
N LYS A 109 -3.02 3.51 -10.91
CA LYS A 109 -2.03 2.78 -11.72
C LYS A 109 -1.68 1.48 -11.01
N VAL A 110 -1.74 0.38 -11.76
CA VAL A 110 -1.38 -0.96 -11.27
C VAL A 110 -0.14 -1.40 -12.03
N GLY A 111 0.97 -1.59 -11.33
CA GLY A 111 2.22 -2.07 -11.89
C GLY A 111 2.22 -3.59 -12.12
N ILE A 112 3.33 -4.11 -12.64
CA ILE A 112 3.43 -5.49 -13.14
C ILE A 112 3.14 -6.50 -12.02
N SER A 113 3.65 -6.23 -10.80
CA SER A 113 3.51 -7.16 -9.68
C SER A 113 2.05 -7.29 -9.26
N CYS A 114 1.39 -6.15 -9.04
CA CYS A 114 -0.03 -6.10 -8.68
C CYS A 114 -0.97 -6.51 -9.82
N SER A 115 -0.56 -6.34 -11.09
CA SER A 115 -1.38 -6.77 -12.25
C SER A 115 -1.59 -8.28 -12.25
N LYS A 116 -0.57 -9.07 -11.89
CA LYS A 116 -0.68 -10.54 -11.80
C LYS A 116 -1.71 -10.95 -10.75
N VAL A 117 -1.68 -10.30 -9.59
CA VAL A 117 -2.65 -10.52 -8.50
C VAL A 117 -4.05 -10.12 -8.96
N LEU A 118 -4.18 -8.98 -9.63
CA LEU A 118 -5.45 -8.50 -10.18
C LEU A 118 -6.04 -9.48 -11.20
N ASP A 119 -5.21 -10.10 -12.04
CA ASP A 119 -5.68 -11.10 -13.01
C ASP A 119 -6.19 -12.37 -12.32
N ARG A 120 -5.56 -12.82 -11.23
CA ARG A 120 -6.10 -13.91 -10.39
C ARG A 120 -7.43 -13.54 -9.74
N LEU A 121 -7.53 -12.32 -9.20
CA LEU A 121 -8.77 -11.80 -8.62
C LEU A 121 -9.92 -11.81 -9.64
N LYS A 122 -9.67 -11.31 -10.85
CA LYS A 122 -10.66 -11.34 -11.94
C LYS A 122 -11.08 -12.77 -12.31
N ALA A 123 -10.13 -13.70 -12.38
CA ALA A 123 -10.43 -15.10 -12.65
C ALA A 123 -11.32 -15.74 -11.55
N LYS A 124 -11.26 -15.22 -10.32
CA LYS A 124 -12.09 -15.60 -9.18
C LYS A 124 -13.42 -14.80 -9.09
N GLY A 125 -13.70 -13.89 -10.02
CA GLY A 125 -14.94 -13.12 -10.08
C GLY A 125 -14.99 -11.88 -9.17
N PHE A 126 -13.84 -11.36 -8.75
CA PHE A 126 -13.72 -10.07 -8.07
C PHE A 126 -13.90 -8.88 -9.03
#